data_AF-A0A1R0Y372-F1
#
_entry.id   AF-A0A1R0Y372-F1
#
_cell.length_a   1.000
_cell.length_b   1.000
_cell.length_c   1.000
_cell.angle_alpha   90.00
_cell.angle_beta   90.00
_cell.angle_gamma   90.00
#
_symmetry.space_group_name_H-M   'P 1'
#
loop_
_entity.id
_entity.type
_entity.pdbx_description
1 polymer ?
#
loop_
_entity_poly.entity_id
_entity_poly.type
_entity_poly.pdbx_seq_one_letter_code
_entity_poly.pdbx_strand_id
1 'polypeptide(L)'
;MSWILWICFFVSLLLSYVDQRKTLKLKDWMIIIGAFLLCEFYVNLFGLLIPVGFIIGLIVMNKKKTFLYSKALLFGLISVCVIFYGPKISLNEIHELTKANKYTEQFNKIKSVSQFSVESDINDVLSTSANHLKDKNPNSEIPVDDPHVAFSIWVLQHRNVALKDLDWLWYKAPLELHYYWQINRPDPLVTLEYVVFNEVGYMGVFERENTTSPYYLRKIFEFDRLKTNNPQIP
;
A
#
# COMPACT_ATOMS: atom_id res chain seq x y z
N MET A 1 -8.86 3.39 -10.07
CA MET A 1 -8.36 4.58 -10.79
C MET A 1 -9.26 5.02 -11.94
N SER A 2 -9.67 4.12 -12.86
CA SER A 2 -10.62 4.44 -13.95
C SER A 2 -11.88 5.19 -13.43
N TRP A 3 -12.53 4.66 -12.39
CA TRP A 3 -13.76 5.24 -11.83
C TRP A 3 -13.59 6.66 -11.25
N ILE A 4 -12.45 6.98 -10.62
CA ILE A 4 -12.20 8.32 -10.06
C ILE A 4 -12.02 9.34 -11.20
N LEU A 5 -11.28 8.97 -12.24
CA LEU A 5 -11.14 9.81 -13.42
C LEU A 5 -12.48 9.96 -14.14
N TRP A 6 -13.29 8.90 -14.26
CA TRP A 6 -14.66 8.98 -14.76
C TRP A 6 -15.54 9.90 -13.93
N ILE A 7 -15.44 9.88 -12.59
CA ILE A 7 -16.15 10.80 -11.72
C ILE A 7 -15.68 12.23 -11.97
N CYS A 8 -14.37 12.50 -12.00
CA CYS A 8 -13.83 13.84 -12.29
C CYS A 8 -14.26 14.34 -13.68
N PHE A 9 -14.29 13.45 -14.66
CA PHE A 9 -14.76 13.76 -16.01
C PHE A 9 -16.25 14.04 -16.07
N PHE A 10 -17.07 13.23 -15.40
CA PHE A 10 -18.50 13.42 -15.34
C PHE A 10 -18.86 14.72 -14.63
N VAL A 11 -18.15 15.05 -13.54
CA VAL A 11 -18.26 16.34 -12.85
C VAL A 11 -17.84 17.48 -13.78
N SER A 12 -16.75 17.34 -14.54
CA SER A 12 -16.33 18.36 -15.51
C SER A 12 -17.35 18.55 -16.63
N LEU A 13 -17.97 17.47 -17.10
CA LEU A 13 -19.02 17.48 -18.13
C LEU A 13 -20.31 18.14 -17.60
N LEU A 14 -20.69 17.84 -16.35
CA LEU A 14 -21.81 18.50 -15.65
C LEU A 14 -21.56 20.00 -15.47
N LEU A 15 -20.36 20.40 -15.04
CA LEU A 15 -19.99 21.80 -14.89
C LEU A 15 -20.03 22.54 -16.24
N SER A 16 -19.50 21.91 -17.29
CA SER A 16 -19.58 22.44 -18.66
C SER A 16 -21.02 22.56 -19.15
N TYR A 17 -21.90 21.61 -18.77
CA TYR A 17 -23.33 21.68 -19.07
C TYR A 17 -24.00 22.85 -18.38
N VAL A 18 -23.79 23.03 -17.08
CA VAL A 18 -24.37 24.15 -16.32
C VAL A 18 -23.95 25.50 -16.91
N ASP A 19 -22.68 25.63 -17.31
CA ASP A 19 -22.12 26.85 -17.90
C ASP A 19 -22.68 27.15 -19.30
N GLN A 20 -22.79 26.13 -20.17
CA GLN A 20 -23.11 26.32 -21.60
C GLN A 20 -24.51 25.87 -22.03
N ARG A 21 -25.39 25.49 -21.11
CA ARG A 21 -26.77 25.04 -21.44
C ARG A 21 -27.60 26.05 -22.22
N LYS A 22 -27.30 27.35 -22.09
CA LYS A 22 -28.02 28.43 -22.78
C LYS A 22 -27.49 28.73 -24.19
N THR A 23 -26.27 28.28 -24.48
CA THR A 23 -25.52 28.62 -25.71
C THR A 23 -25.47 27.47 -26.70
N LEU A 24 -25.47 26.22 -26.23
CA LEU A 24 -25.36 25.03 -27.08
C LEU A 24 -26.73 24.37 -27.30
N LYS A 25 -26.97 23.89 -28.53
CA LYS A 25 -28.19 23.14 -28.87
C LYS A 25 -28.06 21.68 -28.39
N LEU A 26 -29.19 21.02 -28.14
CA LEU A 26 -29.24 19.61 -27.73
C LEU A 26 -28.41 18.69 -28.64
N LYS A 27 -28.42 18.95 -29.95
CA LYS A 27 -27.64 18.20 -30.95
C LYS A 27 -26.13 18.29 -30.67
N ASP A 28 -25.62 19.44 -30.27
CA ASP A 28 -24.20 19.62 -29.98
C ASP A 28 -23.82 18.90 -28.68
N TRP A 29 -24.72 18.89 -27.68
CA TRP A 29 -24.55 18.08 -26.46
C TRP A 29 -24.49 16.57 -26.73
N MET A 30 -25.37 16.06 -27.60
CA MET A 30 -25.35 14.66 -28.01
C MET A 30 -24.04 14.28 -28.71
N ILE A 31 -23.45 15.20 -29.49
CA ILE A 31 -22.14 14.98 -30.12
C ILE A 31 -21.03 14.91 -29.07
N ILE A 32 -21.05 15.79 -28.06
CA ILE A 32 -20.07 15.78 -26.97
C ILE A 32 -20.16 14.48 -26.16
N ILE A 33 -21.37 14.07 -25.78
CA ILE A 33 -21.61 12.82 -25.04
C ILE A 33 -21.20 11.60 -25.87
N GLY A 34 -21.56 11.57 -27.16
CA GLY A 34 -21.17 10.49 -28.06
C GLY A 34 -19.64 10.40 -28.25
N ALA A 35 -18.97 11.53 -28.41
CA ALA A 35 -17.51 11.58 -28.48
C ALA A 35 -16.85 11.10 -27.18
N PHE A 36 -17.46 11.40 -26.04
CA PHE A 36 -17.01 10.94 -24.72
C PHE A 36 -17.15 9.42 -24.57
N LEU A 37 -18.29 8.84 -24.95
CA LEU A 37 -18.48 7.38 -24.97
C LEU A 37 -17.50 6.70 -25.94
N LEU A 38 -17.19 7.33 -27.08
CA LEU A 38 -16.22 6.80 -28.04
C LEU A 38 -14.77 6.84 -27.53
N CYS A 39 -14.48 7.55 -26.43
CA CYS A 39 -13.18 7.48 -25.77
C CYS A 39 -12.96 6.18 -25.00
N GLU A 40 -14.00 5.37 -24.75
CA GLU A 40 -13.86 4.00 -24.20
C GLU A 40 -13.29 3.00 -25.22
N PHE A 41 -13.33 3.33 -26.51
CA PHE A 41 -12.77 2.49 -27.55
C PHE A 41 -11.38 2.99 -27.90
N TYR A 42 -10.43 2.06 -28.00
CA TYR A 42 -9.03 2.36 -28.28
C TYR A 42 -8.55 1.61 -29.52
N VAL A 43 -7.70 2.26 -30.29
CA VAL A 43 -6.98 1.65 -31.40
C VAL A 43 -5.52 1.56 -31.00
N ASN A 44 -4.95 0.37 -31.15
CA ASN A 44 -3.51 0.17 -30.99
C ASN A 44 -2.81 0.52 -32.31
N LEU A 45 -2.09 1.64 -32.33
CA LEU A 45 -1.26 2.07 -33.45
C LEU A 45 0.21 1.97 -33.03
N PHE A 46 0.91 0.96 -33.54
CA PHE A 46 2.34 0.75 -33.29
C PHE A 46 2.71 0.69 -31.80
N GLY A 47 1.87 0.07 -30.96
CA GLY A 47 2.07 -0.01 -29.51
C GLY A 47 1.55 1.19 -28.72
N LEU A 48 1.08 2.25 -29.40
CA LEU A 48 0.42 3.39 -28.78
C LEU A 48 -1.10 3.18 -28.77
N LEU A 49 -1.70 3.18 -27.58
CA LEU A 49 -3.16 3.10 -27.43
C LEU A 49 -3.75 4.50 -27.60
N ILE A 50 -4.44 4.72 -28.72
CA ILE A 50 -5.09 6.00 -29.03
C ILE A 50 -6.61 5.82 -28.92
N PRO A 51 -7.32 6.64 -28.13
CA PRO A 51 -8.77 6.58 -28.05
C PRO A 51 -9.41 7.05 -29.34
N VAL A 52 -10.43 6.32 -29.80
CA VAL A 52 -11.19 6.62 -31.01
C VAL A 52 -11.84 8.00 -30.92
N GLY A 53 -12.34 8.38 -29.74
CA GLY A 53 -12.90 9.71 -29.50
C GLY A 53 -11.92 10.86 -29.73
N PHE A 54 -10.62 10.67 -29.47
CA PHE A 54 -9.58 11.65 -29.77
C PHE A 54 -9.39 11.85 -31.28
N ILE A 55 -9.37 10.75 -32.05
CA ILE A 55 -9.26 10.77 -33.51
C ILE A 55 -10.47 11.48 -34.13
N ILE A 56 -11.68 11.14 -33.67
CA ILE A 56 -12.92 11.76 -34.14
C ILE A 56 -12.95 13.26 -33.77
N GLY A 57 -12.52 13.61 -32.56
CA GLY A 57 -12.37 15.00 -32.13
C GLY A 57 -11.45 15.80 -33.06
N LEU A 58 -10.30 15.23 -33.44
CA LEU A 58 -9.35 15.82 -34.39
C LEU A 58 -10.00 16.07 -35.76
N ILE A 59 -10.74 15.09 -36.29
CA ILE A 59 -11.43 15.20 -37.59
C ILE A 59 -12.48 16.31 -37.56
N VAL A 60 -13.26 16.41 -36.48
CA VAL A 60 -14.29 17.45 -36.32
C VAL A 60 -13.67 18.83 -36.16
N MET A 61 -12.56 18.95 -35.42
CA MET A 61 -11.85 20.21 -35.21
C MET A 61 -11.32 20.78 -36.52
N ASN A 62 -10.75 19.93 -37.39
CA ASN A 62 -10.19 20.34 -38.68
C ASN A 62 -11.26 20.98 -39.60
N LYS A 63 -12.54 20.64 -39.40
CA LYS A 63 -13.68 21.20 -40.16
C LYS A 63 -14.23 22.51 -39.60
N LYS A 64 -14.18 22.73 -38.28
CA LYS A 64 -14.88 23.86 -37.62
C LYS A 64 -13.98 25.00 -37.09
N LYS A 65 -12.64 24.84 -37.08
CA LYS A 65 -11.64 25.86 -36.69
C LYS A 65 -12.00 26.74 -35.47
N THR A 66 -12.65 26.16 -34.46
CA THR A 66 -13.20 26.89 -33.31
C THR A 66 -12.42 26.54 -32.03
N PHE A 67 -11.96 27.56 -31.32
CA PHE A 67 -10.98 27.45 -30.22
C PHE A 67 -11.44 26.55 -29.06
N LEU A 68 -12.75 26.48 -28.79
CA LEU A 68 -13.36 25.63 -27.77
C LEU A 68 -13.06 24.13 -27.97
N TYR A 69 -13.06 23.64 -29.21
CA TYR A 69 -12.83 22.23 -29.49
C TYR A 69 -11.36 21.82 -29.27
N SER A 70 -10.41 22.75 -29.40
CA SER A 70 -8.99 22.49 -29.15
C SER A 70 -8.67 22.22 -27.68
N LYS A 71 -9.34 22.94 -26.75
CA LYS A 71 -9.19 22.72 -25.31
C LYS A 71 -9.76 21.37 -24.87
N ALA A 72 -10.92 20.98 -25.42
CA ALA A 72 -11.53 19.68 -25.15
C ALA A 72 -10.64 18.52 -25.65
N LEU A 73 -10.00 18.70 -26.81
CA LEU A 73 -9.03 17.75 -27.37
C LEU A 73 -7.79 17.59 -26.50
N LEU A 74 -7.21 18.70 -26.03
CA LEU A 74 -6.05 18.70 -25.15
C LEU A 74 -6.37 18.02 -23.82
N PHE A 75 -7.54 18.30 -23.27
CA PHE A 75 -8.03 17.66 -22.05
C PHE A 75 -8.26 16.16 -22.22
N GLY A 76 -8.84 15.75 -23.35
CA GLY A 76 -8.98 14.34 -23.72
C GLY A 76 -7.63 13.63 -23.80
N LEU A 77 -6.63 14.25 -24.47
CA LEU A 77 -5.28 13.70 -24.59
C LEU A 77 -4.61 13.52 -23.21
N ILE A 78 -4.61 14.55 -22.36
CA ILE A 78 -4.01 14.52 -21.02
C ILE A 78 -4.60 13.38 -20.21
N SER A 79 -5.91 13.22 -20.27
CA SER A 79 -6.59 12.22 -19.47
C SER A 79 -6.28 10.80 -19.93
N VAL A 80 -6.08 10.58 -21.22
CA VAL A 80 -5.65 9.31 -21.77
C VAL A 80 -4.24 8.99 -21.33
N CYS A 81 -3.36 9.98 -21.36
CA CYS A 81 -2.01 9.84 -20.81
C CYS A 81 -2.06 9.39 -19.34
N VAL A 82 -2.91 10.02 -18.52
CA VAL A 82 -3.08 9.67 -17.10
C VAL A 82 -3.70 8.29 -16.90
N ILE A 83 -4.69 7.88 -17.70
CA ILE A 83 -5.38 6.59 -17.56
C ILE A 83 -4.48 5.42 -17.97
N PHE A 84 -3.77 5.54 -19.09
CA PHE A 84 -3.01 4.43 -19.68
C PHE A 84 -1.58 4.34 -19.18
N TYR A 85 -0.95 5.49 -18.96
CA TYR A 85 0.48 5.57 -18.65
C TYR A 85 0.76 6.08 -17.23
N GLY A 86 -0.27 6.55 -16.51
CA GLY A 86 -0.15 6.87 -15.09
C GLY A 86 0.04 5.61 -14.25
N PRO A 87 0.89 5.65 -13.20
CA PRO A 87 1.01 4.55 -12.26
C PRO A 87 -0.35 4.27 -11.61
N LYS A 88 -0.78 3.01 -11.69
CA LYS A 88 -2.10 2.57 -11.21
C LYS A 88 -2.09 2.39 -9.69
N ILE A 89 -2.08 3.49 -8.95
CA ILE A 89 -2.13 3.44 -7.49
C ILE A 89 -3.58 3.18 -7.07
N SER A 90 -3.80 2.12 -6.29
CA SER A 90 -5.11 1.78 -5.72
C SER A 90 -5.43 2.60 -4.48
N LEU A 91 -6.71 2.80 -4.16
CA LEU A 91 -7.09 3.45 -2.89
C LEU A 91 -6.58 2.68 -1.68
N ASN A 92 -6.49 1.35 -1.80
CA ASN A 92 -5.94 0.50 -0.76
C ASN A 92 -4.44 0.78 -0.56
N GLU A 93 -3.67 0.95 -1.63
CA GLU A 93 -2.26 1.35 -1.56
C GLU A 93 -2.08 2.75 -0.95
N ILE A 94 -2.98 3.70 -1.23
CA ILE A 94 -2.95 5.03 -0.60
C ILE A 94 -3.22 4.93 0.91
N HIS A 95 -4.21 4.12 1.30
CA HIS A 95 -4.53 3.87 2.70
C HIS A 95 -3.36 3.19 3.42
N GLU A 96 -2.79 2.16 2.81
CA GLU A 96 -1.63 1.44 3.34
C GLU A 96 -0.37 2.31 3.42
N LEU A 97 -0.18 3.23 2.48
CA LEU A 97 0.87 4.24 2.52
C LEU A 97 0.66 5.24 3.67
N THR A 98 -0.58 5.67 3.90
CA THR A 98 -0.91 6.59 5.00
C THR A 98 -0.67 5.92 6.36
N LYS A 99 -1.08 4.66 6.53
CA LYS A 99 -0.76 3.85 7.71
C LYS A 99 0.76 3.67 7.89
N ALA A 100 1.47 3.34 6.81
CA ALA A 100 2.92 3.20 6.84
C ALA A 100 3.58 4.51 7.29
N ASN A 101 3.15 5.66 6.73
CA ASN A 101 3.66 6.98 7.11
C ASN A 101 3.46 7.27 8.61
N LYS A 102 2.29 6.97 9.18
CA LYS A 102 2.04 7.11 10.62
C LYS A 102 3.03 6.32 11.48
N TYR A 103 3.38 5.10 11.07
CA TYR A 103 4.42 4.32 11.77
C TYR A 103 5.81 4.89 11.52
N THR A 104 6.08 5.35 10.30
CA THR A 104 7.39 5.92 9.96
C THR A 104 7.74 7.17 10.75
N GLU A 105 6.73 7.95 11.14
CA GLU A 105 6.91 9.16 11.93
C GLU A 105 7.52 8.90 13.31
N GLN A 106 7.47 7.67 13.81
CA GLN A 106 8.09 7.26 15.09
C GLN A 106 9.61 7.13 15.01
N PHE A 107 10.18 6.99 13.81
CA PHE A 107 11.59 6.71 13.58
C PHE A 107 12.32 7.93 13.01
N ASN A 108 13.61 8.11 13.35
CA ASN A 108 14.42 9.17 12.75
C ASN A 108 14.75 8.86 11.29
N LYS A 109 15.03 7.59 10.99
CA LYS A 109 15.37 7.11 9.66
C LYS A 109 14.97 5.65 9.51
N ILE A 110 14.23 5.38 8.44
CA ILE A 110 13.91 4.02 8.00
C ILE A 110 14.88 3.63 6.90
N LYS A 111 15.46 2.44 7.06
CA LYS A 111 16.30 1.80 6.05
C LYS A 111 15.47 1.04 5.04
N SER A 112 14.51 0.26 5.51
CA SER A 112 13.70 -0.59 4.67
C SER A 112 12.30 -0.79 5.24
N VAL A 113 11.34 -1.00 4.34
CA VAL A 113 9.98 -1.43 4.68
C VAL A 113 9.65 -2.65 3.84
N SER A 114 9.40 -3.78 4.50
CA SER A 114 8.93 -5.01 3.87
C SER A 114 7.44 -5.16 4.15
N GLN A 115 6.66 -5.53 3.14
CA GLN A 115 5.22 -5.72 3.26
C GLN A 115 4.84 -7.13 2.81
N PHE A 116 3.96 -7.76 3.58
CA PHE A 116 3.54 -9.15 3.42
C PHE A 116 2.01 -9.23 3.39
N SER A 117 1.49 -10.10 2.53
CA SER A 117 0.08 -10.49 2.55
C SER A 117 -0.17 -11.57 3.62
N VAL A 118 -1.44 -11.88 3.91
CA VAL A 118 -1.76 -12.96 4.87
C VAL A 118 -1.29 -14.29 4.29
N GLU A 119 -1.47 -14.45 2.99
CA GLU A 119 -1.14 -15.61 2.17
C GLU A 119 0.36 -15.69 1.83
N SER A 120 1.20 -14.84 2.42
CA SER A 120 2.63 -14.88 2.18
C SER A 120 3.26 -16.06 2.93
N ASP A 121 4.10 -16.83 2.22
CA ASP A 121 4.86 -17.96 2.75
C ASP A 121 5.63 -17.64 4.04
N ILE A 122 5.96 -16.37 4.29
CA ILE A 122 6.67 -15.96 5.51
C ILE A 122 5.91 -16.34 6.77
N ASN A 123 4.58 -16.22 6.79
CA ASN A 123 3.79 -16.55 7.98
C ASN A 123 3.83 -18.06 8.27
N ASP A 124 3.78 -18.88 7.23
CA ASP A 124 3.90 -20.34 7.35
C ASP A 124 5.30 -20.76 7.78
N VAL A 125 6.34 -20.12 7.24
CA VAL A 125 7.75 -20.34 7.64
C VAL A 125 7.96 -20.00 9.12
N LEU A 126 7.41 -18.86 9.59
CA LEU A 126 7.53 -18.45 10.99
C LEU A 126 6.77 -19.40 11.92
N SER A 127 5.54 -19.79 11.56
CA SER A 127 4.75 -20.77 12.31
C SER A 127 5.45 -22.13 12.39
N THR A 128 5.99 -22.62 11.28
CA THR A 128 6.74 -23.89 11.23
C THR A 128 8.00 -23.81 12.09
N SER A 129 8.71 -22.68 12.03
CA SER A 129 9.90 -22.45 12.85
C SER A 129 9.57 -22.42 14.34
N ALA A 130 8.48 -21.76 14.75
CA ALA A 130 8.04 -21.70 16.13
C ALA A 130 7.70 -23.10 16.68
N ASN A 131 6.98 -23.91 15.89
CA ASN A 131 6.68 -25.30 16.25
C ASN A 131 7.95 -26.16 16.36
N HIS A 132 8.89 -26.01 15.42
CA HIS A 132 10.16 -26.74 15.51
C HIS A 132 11.00 -26.34 16.74
N LEU A 133 10.92 -25.08 17.20
CA LEU A 133 11.54 -24.66 18.46
C LEU A 133 10.81 -25.23 19.69
N LYS A 134 9.48 -25.40 19.62
CA LYS A 134 8.69 -26.06 20.65
C LYS A 134 9.10 -27.53 20.80
N ASP A 135 9.31 -28.24 19.69
CA ASP A 135 9.68 -29.66 19.70
C ASP A 135 11.01 -29.92 20.42
N LYS A 136 11.92 -28.95 20.41
CA LYS A 136 13.19 -29.02 21.14
C LYS A 136 13.04 -28.90 22.65
N ASN A 137 11.97 -28.27 23.13
CA ASN A 137 11.61 -28.21 24.55
C ASN A 137 10.07 -28.27 24.72
N PRO A 138 9.49 -29.48 24.69
CA PRO A 138 8.04 -29.66 24.74
C PRO A 138 7.38 -29.11 26.01
N ASN A 139 8.15 -28.98 27.10
CA ASN A 139 7.69 -28.49 28.40
C ASN A 139 7.63 -26.95 28.48
N SER A 140 8.11 -26.22 27.48
CA SER A 140 8.01 -24.76 27.45
C SER A 140 6.55 -24.33 27.60
N GLU A 141 6.27 -23.27 28.36
CA GLU A 141 4.90 -22.72 28.49
C GLU A 141 4.61 -21.63 27.45
N ILE A 142 5.59 -21.30 26.60
CA ILE A 142 5.48 -20.20 25.65
C ILE A 142 4.53 -20.59 24.50
N PRO A 143 3.54 -19.74 24.18
CA PRO A 143 2.65 -19.94 23.04
C PRO A 143 3.38 -19.72 21.71
N VAL A 144 3.26 -20.68 20.80
CA VAL A 144 3.88 -20.61 19.45
C VAL A 144 3.20 -19.60 18.53
N ASP A 145 1.95 -19.27 18.82
CA ASP A 145 1.10 -18.33 18.09
C ASP A 145 1.25 -16.88 18.57
N ASP A 146 2.10 -16.62 19.56
CA ASP A 146 2.37 -15.25 20.03
C ASP A 146 3.12 -14.45 18.95
N PRO A 147 2.64 -13.24 18.57
CA PRO A 147 3.34 -12.34 17.65
C PRO A 147 4.80 -12.10 18.03
N HIS A 148 5.12 -12.06 19.32
CA HIS A 148 6.46 -11.86 19.82
C HIS A 148 7.42 -13.00 19.44
N VAL A 149 6.94 -14.25 19.45
CA VAL A 149 7.73 -15.43 19.02
C VAL A 149 8.01 -15.34 17.53
N ALA A 150 6.96 -15.15 16.72
CA ALA A 150 7.11 -15.03 15.27
C ALA A 150 8.05 -13.89 14.89
N PHE A 151 7.93 -12.74 15.55
CA PHE A 151 8.78 -11.59 15.30
C PHE A 151 10.24 -11.83 15.70
N SER A 152 10.47 -12.38 16.89
CA SER A 152 11.83 -12.67 17.39
C SER A 152 12.54 -13.69 16.51
N ILE A 153 11.83 -14.72 16.03
CA ILE A 153 12.34 -15.68 15.04
C ILE A 153 12.78 -14.93 13.78
N TRP A 154 11.92 -14.09 13.20
CA TRP A 154 12.22 -13.35 11.99
C TRP A 154 13.46 -12.48 12.16
N VAL A 155 13.53 -11.68 13.23
CA VAL A 155 14.61 -10.72 13.48
C VAL A 155 15.95 -11.44 13.65
N LEU A 156 15.97 -12.50 14.45
CA LEU A 156 17.19 -13.25 14.71
C LEU A 156 17.68 -14.03 13.48
N GLN A 157 16.77 -14.62 12.71
CA GLN A 157 17.12 -15.25 11.42
C GLN A 157 17.66 -14.23 10.42
N HIS A 158 17.02 -13.06 10.32
CA HIS A 158 17.48 -11.97 9.45
C HIS A 158 18.90 -11.49 9.81
N ARG A 159 19.26 -11.57 11.10
CA ARG A 159 20.60 -11.29 11.61
C ARG A 159 21.55 -12.49 11.63
N ASN A 160 21.17 -13.62 11.00
CA ASN A 160 21.94 -14.86 10.95
C ASN A 160 22.29 -15.44 12.34
N VAL A 161 21.41 -15.29 13.32
CA VAL A 161 21.56 -15.86 14.66
C VAL A 161 20.89 -17.23 14.71
N ALA A 162 21.63 -18.24 15.18
CA ALA A 162 21.10 -19.58 15.35
C ALA A 162 20.09 -19.66 16.52
N LEU A 163 18.90 -20.18 16.23
CA LEU A 163 17.83 -20.34 17.21
C LEU A 163 17.96 -21.67 17.97
N LYS A 164 17.90 -21.61 19.31
CA LYS A 164 17.98 -22.78 20.18
C LYS A 164 16.59 -23.41 20.39
N ASP A 165 15.84 -22.94 21.37
CA ASP A 165 14.47 -23.35 21.72
C ASP A 165 13.62 -22.12 22.09
N LEU A 166 12.33 -22.30 22.41
CA LEU A 166 11.42 -21.20 22.75
C LEU A 166 11.80 -20.48 24.06
N ASP A 167 12.21 -21.21 25.10
CA ASP A 167 12.56 -20.59 26.39
C ASP A 167 13.83 -19.74 26.25
N TRP A 168 14.80 -20.22 25.47
CA TRP A 168 15.97 -19.44 25.11
C TRP A 168 15.57 -18.20 24.32
N LEU A 169 14.72 -18.33 23.29
CA LEU A 169 14.26 -17.20 22.47
C LEU A 169 13.64 -16.09 23.32
N TRP A 170 12.79 -16.47 24.28
CA TRP A 170 12.01 -15.53 25.08
C TRP A 170 12.79 -14.93 26.25
N TYR A 171 13.52 -15.75 27.00
CA TYR A 171 14.15 -15.32 28.26
C TYR A 171 15.65 -15.04 28.15
N LYS A 172 16.37 -15.76 27.29
CA LYS A 172 17.84 -15.72 27.27
C LYS A 172 18.40 -14.91 26.11
N ALA A 173 17.79 -14.99 24.93
CA ALA A 173 18.27 -14.32 23.74
C ALA A 173 18.40 -12.79 23.92
N PRO A 174 17.45 -12.06 24.56
CA PRO A 174 17.61 -10.62 24.81
C PRO A 174 18.86 -10.30 25.63
N LEU A 175 19.15 -11.11 26.64
CA LEU A 175 20.30 -10.93 27.55
C LEU A 175 21.62 -11.33 26.89
N GLU A 176 21.65 -12.50 26.24
CA GLU A 176 22.85 -13.05 25.58
C GLU A 176 23.27 -12.22 24.36
N LEU A 177 22.31 -11.64 23.64
CA LEU A 177 22.54 -10.90 22.39
C LEU A 177 22.45 -9.39 22.56
N HIS A 178 22.24 -8.92 23.79
CA HIS A 178 22.18 -7.51 24.18
C HIS A 178 21.21 -6.68 23.32
N TYR A 179 19.98 -7.16 23.19
CA TYR A 179 18.89 -6.40 22.57
C TYR A 179 17.75 -6.18 23.54
N TYR A 180 17.00 -5.09 23.35
CA TYR A 180 15.74 -4.88 24.04
C TYR A 180 14.59 -5.24 23.10
N TRP A 181 13.48 -5.70 23.67
CA TRP A 181 12.22 -5.84 22.95
C TRP A 181 11.07 -5.14 23.67
N GLN A 182 10.05 -4.75 22.92
CA GLN A 182 8.84 -4.14 23.47
C GLN A 182 7.63 -4.52 22.60
N ILE A 183 6.47 -4.61 23.26
CA ILE A 183 5.18 -4.80 22.62
C ILE A 183 4.34 -3.54 22.81
N ASN A 184 3.67 -3.11 21.75
CA ASN A 184 2.63 -2.09 21.81
C ASN A 184 1.36 -2.60 21.11
N ARG A 185 0.23 -2.60 21.83
CA ARG A 185 -1.07 -3.06 21.32
C ARG A 185 -2.03 -1.88 21.26
N PRO A 186 -2.01 -1.10 20.15
CA PRO A 186 -2.86 0.08 20.03
C PRO A 186 -4.35 -0.26 20.01
N ASP A 187 -4.71 -1.45 19.52
CA ASP A 187 -6.07 -1.97 19.51
C ASP A 187 -6.08 -3.52 19.54
N PRO A 188 -7.24 -4.18 19.70
CA PRO A 188 -7.30 -5.63 19.77
C PRO A 188 -6.97 -6.37 18.47
N LEU A 189 -6.88 -5.71 17.32
CA LEU A 189 -6.64 -6.32 16.02
C LEU A 189 -5.21 -6.11 15.52
N VAL A 190 -4.46 -5.20 16.15
CA VAL A 190 -3.10 -4.83 15.77
C VAL A 190 -2.15 -4.98 16.94
N THR A 191 -1.05 -5.71 16.72
CA THR A 191 0.08 -5.79 17.65
C THR A 191 1.34 -5.29 16.96
N LEU A 192 2.07 -4.40 17.63
CA LEU A 192 3.34 -3.87 17.19
C LEU A 192 4.44 -4.47 18.07
N GLU A 193 5.39 -5.14 17.44
CA GLU A 193 6.54 -5.76 18.07
C GLU A 193 7.80 -4.97 17.73
N TYR A 194 8.65 -4.70 18.71
CA TYR A 194 9.89 -3.96 18.53
C TYR A 194 11.06 -4.77 19.08
N VAL A 195 12.16 -4.81 18.32
CA VAL A 195 13.43 -5.39 18.76
C VAL A 195 14.54 -4.45 18.33
N VAL A 196 15.41 -4.02 19.25
CA VAL A 196 16.50 -3.08 18.95
C VAL A 196 17.82 -3.53 19.53
N PHE A 197 18.82 -3.51 18.65
CA PHE A 197 20.21 -3.80 18.93
C PHE A 197 21.02 -2.51 18.77
N ASN A 198 21.39 -1.86 19.88
CA ASN A 198 22.19 -0.63 19.86
C ASN A 198 21.62 0.44 18.89
N GLU A 199 22.16 0.51 17.66
CA GLU A 199 21.82 1.49 16.62
C GLU A 199 21.00 0.93 15.45
N VAL A 200 20.47 -0.30 15.56
CA VAL A 200 19.59 -0.89 14.55
C VAL A 200 18.41 -1.55 15.22
N GLY A 201 17.21 -1.17 14.80
CA GLY A 201 15.98 -1.75 15.29
C GLY A 201 15.04 -2.22 14.19
N TYR A 202 14.13 -3.09 14.59
CA TYR A 202 13.09 -3.66 13.76
C TYR A 202 11.76 -3.43 14.45
N MET A 203 10.74 -3.05 13.67
CA MET A 203 9.35 -3.03 14.11
C MET A 203 8.53 -3.96 13.22
N GLY A 204 7.88 -4.95 13.82
CA GLY A 204 6.91 -5.84 13.17
C GLY A 204 5.49 -5.35 13.42
N VAL A 205 4.69 -5.26 12.35
CA VAL A 205 3.26 -4.97 12.44
C VAL A 205 2.50 -6.27 12.18
N PHE A 206 1.79 -6.72 13.20
CA PHE A 206 0.92 -7.87 13.14
C PHE A 206 -0.53 -7.42 13.13
N GLU A 207 -1.32 -7.91 12.19
CA GLU A 207 -2.75 -7.64 12.11
C GLU A 207 -3.54 -8.95 12.08
N ARG A 208 -4.77 -8.93 12.60
CA ARG A 208 -5.75 -10.00 12.49
C ARG A 208 -7.09 -9.46 12.03
N GLU A 209 -7.86 -10.31 11.35
CA GLU A 209 -9.16 -9.91 10.79
C GLU A 209 -10.21 -9.64 11.88
N ASN A 210 -10.19 -10.43 12.95
CA ASN A 210 -11.09 -10.31 14.09
C ASN A 210 -10.41 -10.83 15.37
N THR A 211 -11.08 -10.73 16.51
CA THR A 211 -10.51 -11.09 17.82
C THR A 211 -10.27 -12.59 18.02
N THR A 212 -10.77 -13.43 17.12
CA THR A 212 -10.60 -14.89 17.13
C THR A 212 -9.63 -15.40 16.07
N SER A 213 -9.33 -14.58 15.06
CA SER A 213 -8.35 -14.93 14.02
C SER A 213 -6.92 -14.83 14.57
N PRO A 214 -5.98 -15.65 14.04
CA PRO A 214 -4.57 -15.52 14.37
C PRO A 214 -3.99 -14.20 13.85
N TYR A 215 -2.94 -13.74 14.49
CA TYR A 215 -2.15 -12.61 14.03
C TYR A 215 -1.23 -13.03 12.88
N TYR A 216 -1.16 -12.20 11.84
CA TYR A 216 -0.24 -12.39 10.74
C TYR A 216 0.71 -11.22 10.64
N LEU A 217 1.97 -11.49 10.31
CA LEU A 217 2.95 -10.46 10.01
C LEU A 217 2.56 -9.77 8.70
N ARG A 218 2.40 -8.44 8.75
CA ARG A 218 1.98 -7.62 7.60
C ARG A 218 3.08 -6.70 7.12
N LYS A 219 3.85 -6.13 8.05
CA LYS A 219 4.93 -5.21 7.71
C LYS A 219 6.11 -5.35 8.65
N ILE A 220 7.29 -5.09 8.12
CA ILE A 220 8.51 -4.92 8.90
C ILE A 220 9.15 -3.61 8.51
N PHE A 221 9.54 -2.85 9.53
CA PHE A 221 10.30 -1.63 9.38
C PHE A 221 11.68 -1.84 10.00
N GLU A 222 12.73 -1.66 9.21
CA GLU A 222 14.10 -1.59 9.72
C GLU A 222 14.47 -0.12 9.88
N PHE A 223 14.99 0.25 11.05
CA PHE A 223 15.35 1.62 11.38
C PHE A 223 16.71 1.70 12.07
N ASP A 224 17.36 2.87 11.98
CA ASP A 224 18.63 3.13 12.66
C ASP A 224 18.37 3.57 14.11
N ARG A 225 17.80 4.77 14.29
CA ARG A 225 17.54 5.35 15.62
C ARG A 225 16.09 5.74 15.78
N LEU A 226 15.56 5.55 16.99
CA LEU A 226 14.27 6.08 17.40
C LEU A 226 14.34 7.59 17.52
N LYS A 227 13.21 8.29 17.34
CA LYS A 227 13.13 9.72 17.67
C LYS A 227 13.26 9.90 19.18
N THR A 228 14.08 10.86 19.59
CA THR A 228 14.57 11.11 20.96
C THR A 228 13.49 11.45 22.01
N ASN A 229 12.20 11.36 21.69
CA ASN A 229 11.07 11.73 22.55
C ASN A 229 10.04 10.60 22.70
N ASN A 230 10.41 9.33 22.48
CA ASN A 230 9.53 8.21 22.80
C ASN A 230 9.96 7.61 24.16
N PRO A 231 9.43 8.09 25.30
CA PRO A 231 9.96 7.80 26.64
C PRO A 231 9.83 6.34 27.09
N GLN A 232 9.24 5.47 26.26
CA GLN A 232 9.04 4.06 26.55
C GLN A 232 10.16 3.17 26.02
N ILE A 233 11.10 3.73 25.26
CA ILE A 233 12.23 2.98 24.71
C ILE A 233 13.54 3.66 25.12
N PRO A 234 14.40 3.00 25.91
CA PRO A 234 15.70 3.53 26.33
C PRO A 234 16.64 3.82 25.15
#